data_AF-A0A6N8FWR4-F1
#
_entry.id   AF-A0A6N8FWR4-F1
#
_cell.length_a   1.000
_cell.length_b   1.000
_cell.length_c   1.000
_cell.angle_alpha   90.00
_cell.angle_beta   90.00
_cell.angle_gamma   90.00
#
_symmetry.space_group_name_H-M   'P 1'
#
loop_
_entity.id
_entity.type
_entity.pdbx_description
1 polymer ?
#
loop_
_entity_poly.entity_id
_entity_poly.type
_entity_poly.pdbx_seq_one_letter_code
_entity_poly.pdbx_strand_id
1 'polypeptide(L)'
;MLTIALIAKDEANLLILNNPMETFLPIAYLQNQFIPFANAKLSIATHALQYGTGAVGGLRGIPNPQNADEILLFRLEKHCQRLSNSARVLHMSLSVPQIKSVIIEFLQHNRPTVPFYIRPRFASNARKQPK
;
A
#
# COMPACT_ATOMS: atom_id res chain seq x y z
N MET A 1 -11.06 1.53 -13.29
CA MET A 1 -9.63 1.85 -13.06
C MET A 1 -9.20 1.21 -11.75
N LEU A 2 -8.12 0.44 -11.79
CA LEU A 2 -7.57 -0.26 -10.63
C LEU A 2 -6.87 0.74 -9.71
N THR A 3 -7.21 0.74 -8.42
CA THR A 3 -6.58 1.64 -7.45
C THR A 3 -5.74 0.80 -6.51
N ILE A 4 -4.41 0.81 -6.68
CA ILE A 4 -3.53 0.37 -5.60
C ILE A 4 -3.48 1.50 -4.58
N ALA A 5 -3.81 1.19 -3.33
CA ALA A 5 -3.58 2.06 -2.19
C ALA A 5 -2.41 1.51 -1.39
N LEU A 6 -1.32 2.28 -1.25
CA LEU A 6 -0.23 1.98 -0.33
C LEU A 6 -0.25 2.97 0.80
N ILE A 7 -0.29 2.42 2.01
CA ILE A 7 -0.07 3.16 3.25
C ILE A 7 0.97 2.37 4.03
N ALA A 8 1.82 3.07 4.77
CA ALA A 8 2.72 2.44 5.71
C ALA A 8 2.53 3.05 7.09
N LYS A 9 2.50 2.20 8.10
CA LYS A 9 2.43 2.62 9.51
C LYS A 9 3.82 2.52 10.11
N ASP A 10 4.22 3.56 10.83
CA ASP A 10 5.35 3.54 11.73
C ASP A 10 5.01 2.65 12.93
N GLU A 11 5.80 1.60 13.16
CA GLU A 11 5.56 0.66 14.24
C GLU A 11 6.20 1.09 15.57
N ALA A 12 7.16 2.01 15.56
CA ALA A 12 7.77 2.54 16.78
C ALA A 12 6.81 3.44 17.58
N ASN A 13 5.86 4.07 16.89
CA ASN A 13 4.97 5.09 17.46
C ASN A 13 3.55 4.60 17.82
N LEU A 14 3.33 3.28 17.85
CA LEU A 14 2.02 2.66 18.09
C LEU A 14 1.38 2.95 19.46
N LEU A 15 2.18 3.33 20.47
CA LEU A 15 1.74 3.51 21.86
C LEU A 15 1.78 4.97 22.35
N ILE A 16 2.38 5.90 21.58
CA ILE A 16 2.70 7.26 22.06
C ILE A 16 1.85 8.34 21.40
N LEU A 17 1.34 8.08 20.18
CA LEU A 17 0.61 9.10 19.41
C LEU A 17 -0.91 8.98 19.60
N ASN A 18 -1.51 10.01 20.19
CA ASN A 18 -2.96 10.17 20.34
C ASN A 18 -3.67 10.53 19.00
N ASN A 19 -2.90 10.73 17.91
CA ASN A 19 -3.41 11.09 16.60
C ASN A 19 -3.12 9.98 15.56
N PRO A 20 -4.15 9.32 15.00
CA PRO A 20 -3.96 8.24 14.04
C PRO A 20 -3.30 8.69 12.72
N MET A 21 -3.25 9.98 12.40
CA MET A 21 -2.59 10.49 11.19
C MET A 21 -1.08 10.57 11.30
N GLU A 22 -0.54 10.81 12.50
CA GLU A 22 0.90 10.87 12.73
C GLU A 22 1.55 9.48 12.75
N THR A 23 0.75 8.42 12.76
CA THR A 23 1.25 7.05 12.72
C THR A 23 1.54 6.54 11.30
N PHE A 24 1.21 7.30 10.25
CA PHE A 24 1.42 6.89 8.86
C PHE A 24 2.55 7.68 8.20
N LEU A 25 3.22 7.05 7.23
CA LEU A 25 4.21 7.75 6.40
C LEU A 25 3.55 8.88 5.58
N PRO A 26 4.28 9.98 5.32
CA PRO A 26 3.71 11.22 4.80
C PRO A 26 3.14 11.12 3.37
N ILE A 27 3.66 10.20 2.56
CA ILE A 27 3.19 9.96 1.19
C ILE A 27 2.41 8.65 1.13
N ALA A 28 1.24 8.71 0.50
CA ALA A 28 0.45 7.57 0.07
C ALA A 28 0.57 7.37 -1.45
N TYR A 29 0.36 6.15 -1.93
CA TYR A 29 0.08 5.90 -3.34
C TYR A 29 -1.41 5.63 -3.51
N LEU A 30 -2.10 6.37 -4.37
CA LEU A 30 -3.52 6.20 -4.67
C LEU A 30 -3.79 6.57 -6.13
N GLN A 31 -4.58 5.76 -6.84
CA GLN A 31 -5.02 6.04 -8.23
C GLN A 31 -3.86 6.37 -9.19
N ASN A 32 -2.76 5.62 -9.05
CA ASN A 32 -1.53 5.79 -9.83
C ASN A 32 -0.75 7.09 -9.55
N GLN A 33 -0.96 7.69 -8.38
CA GLN A 33 -0.29 8.92 -7.97
C GLN A 33 0.29 8.78 -6.56
N PHE A 34 1.47 9.37 -6.36
CA PHE A 34 2.01 9.63 -5.03
C PHE A 34 1.47 10.96 -4.53
N ILE A 35 0.76 10.95 -3.41
CA ILE A 35 0.08 12.12 -2.84
C ILE A 35 0.32 12.19 -1.34
N PRO A 36 0.23 13.38 -0.72
CA PRO A 36 0.23 13.48 0.74
C PRO A 36 -0.83 12.58 1.35
N PHE A 37 -0.49 11.87 2.43
CA PHE A 37 -1.37 10.90 3.07
C PHE A 37 -2.71 11.52 3.49
N ALA A 38 -2.71 12.77 3.97
CA ALA A 38 -3.92 13.52 4.30
C ALA A 38 -4.90 13.70 3.12
N ASN A 39 -4.41 13.62 1.88
CA ASN A 39 -5.19 13.74 0.65
C ASN A 39 -5.64 12.39 0.09
N ALA A 40 -5.14 11.27 0.64
CA ALA A 40 -5.47 9.92 0.18
C ALA A 40 -6.86 9.49 0.68
N LYS A 41 -7.90 10.12 0.14
CA LYS A 41 -9.30 9.93 0.51
C LYS A 41 -10.02 9.02 -0.48
N LEU A 42 -10.88 8.15 0.03
CA LEU A 42 -11.81 7.34 -0.76
C LEU A 42 -13.24 7.81 -0.50
N SER A 43 -14.07 7.82 -1.55
CA SER A 43 -15.50 8.09 -1.39
C SER A 43 -16.18 6.93 -0.67
N ILE A 44 -17.17 7.22 0.19
CA ILE A 44 -18.00 6.18 0.82
C ILE A 44 -18.73 5.30 -0.23
N ALA A 45 -19.00 5.85 -1.41
CA ALA A 45 -19.60 5.14 -2.53
C ALA A 45 -18.62 4.23 -3.30
N THR A 46 -17.39 4.06 -2.83
CA THR A 46 -16.41 3.16 -3.45
C THR A 46 -16.94 1.73 -3.43
N HIS A 47 -17.02 1.09 -4.60
CA HIS A 47 -17.60 -0.25 -4.75
C HIS A 47 -16.93 -1.30 -3.84
N ALA A 48 -15.60 -1.24 -3.69
CA ALA A 48 -14.89 -2.13 -2.78
C ALA A 48 -15.23 -1.94 -1.30
N LEU A 49 -15.67 -0.75 -0.87
CA LEU A 49 -16.14 -0.51 0.50
C LEU A 49 -17.55 -1.07 0.71
N GLN A 50 -18.39 -1.02 -0.32
CA GLN A 50 -19.78 -1.47 -0.25
C GLN A 50 -19.93 -2.99 -0.43
N TYR A 51 -19.12 -3.59 -1.29
CA TYR A 51 -19.28 -4.98 -1.74
C TYR A 51 -18.07 -5.86 -1.47
N GLY A 52 -17.06 -5.36 -0.75
CA GLY A 52 -15.86 -6.13 -0.41
C GLY A 52 -14.99 -6.54 -1.61
N THR A 53 -15.17 -5.90 -2.77
CA THR A 53 -14.43 -6.24 -4.01
C THR A 53 -13.04 -5.63 -4.03
N GLY A 54 -12.18 -6.06 -3.12
CA GLY A 54 -10.79 -5.69 -3.05
C GLY A 54 -9.97 -6.77 -2.36
N ALA A 55 -8.65 -6.68 -2.50
CA ALA A 55 -7.75 -7.50 -1.71
C ALA A 55 -6.72 -6.63 -0.99
N VAL A 56 -6.23 -7.16 0.11
CA VAL A 56 -5.25 -6.50 0.96
C VAL A 56 -4.03 -7.39 1.11
N GLY A 57 -2.86 -6.76 1.10
CA GLY A 57 -1.59 -7.36 1.41
C GLY A 57 -1.02 -6.77 2.69
N GLY A 58 0.23 -7.15 2.94
CA GLY A 58 0.96 -6.74 4.12
C GLY A 58 2.38 -7.21 4.02
N LEU A 59 3.33 -6.30 4.19
CA LEU A 59 4.75 -6.61 4.30
C LEU A 59 5.42 -5.64 5.28
N ARG A 60 6.51 -6.09 5.88
CA ARG A 60 7.31 -5.34 6.84
C ARG A 60 8.65 -4.95 6.21
N GLY A 61 9.16 -3.81 6.63
CA GLY A 61 10.51 -3.38 6.32
C GLY A 61 11.14 -2.65 7.49
N ILE A 62 12.47 -2.61 7.48
CA ILE A 62 13.28 -1.88 8.45
C ILE A 62 14.35 -1.09 7.71
N PRO A 63 14.78 0.08 8.22
CA PRO A 63 16.06 0.66 7.81
C PRO A 63 17.18 -0.33 8.10
N ASN A 64 18.16 -0.42 7.21
CA ASN A 64 19.32 -1.28 7.41
C ASN A 64 20.15 -0.73 8.59
N PRO A 65 20.36 -1.50 9.68
CA PRO A 65 21.15 -1.04 10.83
C PRO A 65 22.61 -0.69 10.50
N GLN A 66 23.14 -1.26 9.42
CA GLN A 66 24.51 -1.04 8.95
C GLN A 66 24.61 0.10 7.91
N ASN A 67 23.52 0.47 7.26
CA ASN A 67 23.48 1.52 6.23
C ASN A 67 22.12 2.23 6.25
N ALA A 68 22.05 3.44 6.80
CA ALA A 68 20.79 4.18 6.92
C ALA A 68 20.14 4.56 5.58
N ASP A 69 20.88 4.52 4.47
CA ASP A 69 20.35 4.79 3.12
C ASP A 69 19.67 3.56 2.48
N GLU A 70 19.75 2.40 3.13
CA GLU A 70 19.16 1.15 2.66
C GLU A 70 17.94 0.75 3.48
N ILE A 71 16.98 0.11 2.81
CA ILE A 71 15.79 -0.47 3.43
C ILE A 71 15.76 -1.97 3.17
N LEU A 72 15.64 -2.76 4.23
CA LEU A 72 15.50 -4.20 4.17
C LEU A 72 14.02 -4.58 4.16
N LEU A 73 13.57 -5.20 3.06
CA LEU A 73 12.19 -5.68 2.92
C LEU A 73 12.11 -7.19 3.08
N PHE A 74 11.24 -7.64 3.97
CA PHE A 74 11.09 -9.07 4.22
C PHE A 74 10.32 -9.76 3.08
N ARG A 75 10.99 -10.67 2.35
CA ARG A 75 10.39 -11.56 1.34
C ARG A 75 9.56 -10.84 0.26
N LEU A 76 9.98 -9.65 -0.17
CA LEU A 76 9.24 -8.77 -1.10
C LEU A 76 8.62 -9.52 -2.29
N GLU A 77 9.42 -10.35 -2.98
CA GLU A 77 8.98 -11.11 -4.15
C GLU A 77 7.76 -12.00 -3.85
N LYS A 78 7.77 -12.70 -2.71
CA LYS A 78 6.66 -13.58 -2.30
C LYS A 78 5.41 -12.78 -1.94
N HIS A 79 5.56 -11.60 -1.34
CA HIS A 79 4.44 -10.70 -1.06
C HIS A 79 3.83 -10.14 -2.36
N CYS A 80 4.64 -9.72 -3.32
CA CYS A 80 4.19 -9.26 -4.64
C CYS A 80 3.48 -10.37 -5.42
N GLN A 81 3.99 -11.60 -5.39
CA GLN A 81 3.33 -12.76 -6.01
C GLN A 81 1.96 -13.03 -5.39
N ARG A 82 1.85 -12.98 -4.07
CA ARG A 82 0.57 -13.16 -3.37
C ARG A 82 -0.45 -12.08 -3.75
N LEU A 83 -0.02 -10.82 -3.81
CA LEU A 83 -0.85 -9.69 -4.24
C LEU A 83 -1.33 -9.86 -5.70
N SER A 84 -0.43 -10.24 -6.61
CA SER A 84 -0.78 -10.53 -8.01
C SER A 84 -1.80 -11.67 -8.13
N ASN A 85 -1.64 -12.74 -7.34
CA ASN A 85 -2.59 -13.86 -7.32
C ASN A 85 -3.96 -13.42 -6.79
N SER A 86 -4.02 -12.63 -5.72
CA SER A 86 -5.27 -12.07 -5.21
C SER A 86 -5.96 -11.15 -6.23
N ALA A 87 -5.19 -10.40 -7.02
CA ALA A 87 -5.73 -9.56 -8.09
C ALA A 87 -6.42 -10.41 -9.16
N ARG A 88 -5.79 -11.53 -9.55
CA ARG A 88 -6.33 -12.46 -10.53
C ARG A 88 -7.68 -13.06 -10.11
N VAL A 89 -7.84 -13.41 -8.82
CA VAL A 89 -9.12 -13.92 -8.28
C VAL A 89 -10.24 -12.88 -8.42
N LEU A 90 -9.91 -11.59 -8.35
CA LEU A 90 -10.86 -10.49 -8.55
C LEU A 90 -10.96 -10.02 -10.01
N HIS A 91 -10.47 -10.83 -10.96
CA HIS A 91 -10.42 -10.49 -12.39
C HIS A 91 -9.66 -9.19 -12.70
N MET A 92 -8.65 -8.88 -11.89
CA MET A 92 -7.75 -7.75 -12.09
C MET A 92 -6.38 -8.23 -12.60
N SER A 93 -5.77 -7.46 -13.50
CA SER A 93 -4.43 -7.76 -14.00
C SER A 93 -3.41 -6.85 -13.32
N LEU A 94 -2.58 -7.43 -12.45
CA LEU A 94 -1.41 -6.78 -11.85
C LEU A 94 -0.23 -7.72 -11.95
N SER A 95 0.84 -7.26 -12.61
CA SER A 95 2.07 -8.04 -12.70
C SER A 95 2.90 -7.88 -11.43
N VAL A 96 3.64 -8.93 -11.07
CA VAL A 96 4.58 -8.90 -9.94
C VAL A 96 5.62 -7.77 -10.07
N PRO A 97 6.23 -7.53 -11.26
CA PRO A 97 7.15 -6.41 -11.46
C PRO A 97 6.50 -5.04 -11.22
N GLN A 98 5.25 -4.84 -11.67
CA GLN A 98 4.52 -3.57 -11.44
C GLN A 98 4.32 -3.32 -9.95
N ILE A 99 3.83 -4.32 -9.20
CA ILE A 99 3.61 -4.20 -7.75
C ILE A 99 4.94 -3.88 -7.04
N LYS A 100 6.00 -4.60 -7.41
CA LYS A 100 7.34 -4.41 -6.84
C LYS A 100 7.88 -3.01 -7.09
N SER A 101 7.77 -2.52 -8.32
CA SER A 101 8.22 -1.17 -8.71
C SER A 101 7.53 -0.08 -7.88
N VAL A 102 6.20 -0.15 -7.77
CA VAL A 102 5.44 0.84 -7.00
C VAL A 102 5.78 0.79 -5.51
N ILE A 103 6.02 -0.40 -4.93
CA ILE A 103 6.44 -0.50 -3.52
C ILE A 103 7.83 0.12 -3.30
N ILE A 104 8.77 -0.09 -4.22
CA ILE A 104 10.12 0.48 -4.13
C ILE A 104 10.04 2.01 -4.24
N GLU A 105 9.33 2.52 -5.24
CA GLU A 105 9.16 3.95 -5.46
C GLU A 105 8.43 4.62 -4.28
N PHE A 106 7.43 3.96 -3.70
CA PHE A 106 6.75 4.40 -2.49
C PHE A 106 7.71 4.59 -1.31
N LEU A 107 8.67 3.69 -1.13
CA LEU A 107 9.66 3.79 -0.07
C LEU A 107 10.71 4.86 -0.35
N GLN A 108 11.09 5.05 -1.60
CA GLN A 108 12.00 6.13 -2.00
C GLN A 108 11.40 7.52 -1.72
N HIS A 109 10.09 7.69 -1.89
CA HIS A 109 9.39 8.92 -1.54
C HIS A 109 9.32 9.17 -0.02
N ASN A 110 9.16 8.11 0.77
CA ASN A 110 8.92 8.24 2.21
C ASN A 110 10.17 8.17 3.09
N ARG A 111 11.23 7.48 2.64
CA ARG A 111 12.50 7.27 3.38
C ARG A 111 12.31 7.01 4.89
N PRO A 112 11.56 5.95 5.28
CA PRO A 112 11.32 5.66 6.69
C PRO A 112 12.63 5.39 7.44
N THR A 113 12.77 6.02 8.61
CA THR A 113 13.95 5.92 9.48
C THR A 113 13.76 4.94 10.66
N VAL A 114 12.59 4.31 10.72
CA VAL A 114 12.19 3.36 11.77
C VAL A 114 11.46 2.16 11.15
N PRO A 115 11.36 1.02 11.85
CA PRO A 115 10.58 -0.13 11.39
C PRO A 115 9.15 0.24 10.99
N PHE A 116 8.70 -0.30 9.87
CA PHE A 116 7.41 0.04 9.29
C PHE A 116 6.68 -1.16 8.71
N TYR A 117 5.37 -1.02 8.61
CA TYR A 117 4.47 -1.99 7.96
C TYR A 117 3.78 -1.34 6.77
N ILE A 118 3.99 -1.86 5.56
CA ILE A 118 3.25 -1.45 4.36
C ILE A 118 1.99 -2.30 4.23
N ARG A 119 0.86 -1.65 3.95
CA ARG A 119 -0.43 -2.29 3.65
C ARG A 119 -0.88 -1.96 2.22
N PRO A 120 -0.35 -2.68 1.20
CA PRO A 120 -0.85 -2.58 -0.17
C PRO A 120 -2.30 -3.08 -0.22
N ARG A 121 -3.15 -2.36 -0.93
CA ARG A 121 -4.54 -2.74 -1.17
C ARG A 121 -4.86 -2.49 -2.61
N PHE A 122 -5.72 -3.28 -3.22
CA PHE A 122 -6.34 -2.91 -4.48
C PHE A 122 -7.84 -3.11 -4.44
N ALA A 123 -8.54 -2.19 -5.08
CA ALA A 123 -9.99 -2.10 -5.10
C ALA A 123 -10.49 -1.98 -6.53
N SER A 124 -11.58 -2.67 -6.82
CA SER A 124 -12.38 -2.40 -8.02
C SER A 124 -13.11 -1.07 -7.82
N ASN A 125 -12.89 -0.11 -8.70
CA ASN A 125 -13.76 1.05 -8.88
C ASN A 125 -14.78 0.84 -10.02
N ALA A 126 -14.89 -0.37 -10.56
CA ALA A 126 -15.87 -0.63 -11.61
C ALA A 126 -17.27 -0.64 -11.00
N ARG A 127 -18.07 0.39 -11.28
CA ARG A 127 -19.50 0.19 -11.48
C ARG A 127 -19.59 -0.82 -12.63
N LYS A 128 -20.01 -2.06 -12.40
CA LYS A 128 -20.57 -2.85 -13.52
C LYS A 128 -21.72 -2.00 -14.03
N GLN A 129 -21.59 -1.35 -15.18
CA GLN A 129 -22.79 -0.90 -15.87
C GLN A 129 -23.60 -2.17 -16.14
N PRO A 130 -24.89 -2.22 -15.75
CA PRO A 130 -25.73 -3.31 -16.19
C PRO A 130 -25.68 -3.35 -17.72
N LYS A 131 -25.47 -4.54 -18.27
CA LYS A 131 -25.72 -4.78 -19.70
C LYS A 131 -27.20 -4.58 -19.97
#